data_AF-A0A068Y409-F1
#
_entry.id   AF-A0A068Y409-F1
#
_cell.length_a   1.000
_cell.length_b   1.000
_cell.length_c   1.000
_cell.angle_alpha   90.00
_cell.angle_beta   90.00
_cell.angle_gamma   90.00
#
_symmetry.space_group_name_H-M   'P 1'
#
loop_
_entity.id
_entity.type
_entity.pdbx_description
1 polymer ?
#
loop_
_entity_poly.entity_id
_entity_poly.type
_entity_poly.pdbx_seq_one_letter_code
_entity_poly.pdbx_strand_id
1 'polypeptide(L)'
;MESGSSLAGEKLLNATEKITDTLSSYFSTKLTKSCSKLRNLDPQWFDSVIRNGIEEFKRESMSQIVKLIEEMEVSKKAAIIDVANTTCAVKRPWRPSGDPEEDTNALIYDIEKEHRDLLVSESSKLYRILRSKADELKTAHRTEERSLESIEALAKTLDRV
;
A
#
# COMPACT_ATOMS: atom_id res chain seq x y z
N MET A 1 16.23 -13.24 -7.93
CA MET A 1 14.90 -12.96 -8.52
C MET A 1 14.94 -11.53 -9.01
N GLU A 2 15.40 -11.33 -10.25
CA GLU A 2 15.45 -10.00 -10.86
C GLU A 2 14.02 -9.56 -11.21
N SER A 3 13.73 -8.33 -10.83
CA SER A 3 12.40 -7.78 -10.61
C SER A 3 11.62 -7.54 -11.91
N GLY A 4 10.40 -8.08 -12.00
CA GLY A 4 9.43 -7.73 -13.05
C GLY A 4 9.14 -6.23 -13.19
N SER A 5 9.46 -5.44 -12.15
CA SER A 5 9.27 -3.99 -12.10
C SER A 5 10.30 -3.17 -12.88
N SER A 6 11.55 -3.64 -13.04
CA SER A 6 12.53 -2.93 -13.89
C SER A 6 12.24 -3.13 -15.38
N LEU A 7 11.52 -4.19 -15.72
CA LEU A 7 11.09 -4.53 -17.08
C LEU A 7 9.88 -3.73 -17.58
N ALA A 8 9.18 -2.98 -16.71
CA ALA A 8 7.96 -2.25 -17.12
C ALA A 8 8.27 -1.10 -18.08
N GLY A 9 9.29 -0.28 -17.78
CA GLY A 9 9.75 0.78 -18.69
C GLY A 9 10.30 0.20 -20.00
N GLU A 10 11.07 -0.88 -19.92
CA GLU A 10 11.63 -1.56 -21.09
C GLU A 10 10.52 -2.13 -22.00
N LYS A 11 9.47 -2.71 -21.43
CA LYS A 11 8.29 -3.17 -22.19
C LYS A 11 7.60 -2.02 -22.92
N LEU A 12 7.49 -0.84 -22.32
CA LEU A 12 6.92 0.34 -22.96
C LEU A 12 7.80 0.88 -24.09
N LEU A 13 9.13 0.88 -23.90
CA LEU A 13 10.08 1.23 -24.96
C LEU A 13 9.95 0.27 -26.15
N ASN A 14 10.00 -1.03 -25.89
CA ASN A 14 9.88 -2.07 -26.93
C ASN A 14 8.52 -2.02 -27.64
N ALA A 15 7.43 -1.70 -26.92
CA ALA A 15 6.12 -1.51 -27.53
C ALA A 15 6.09 -0.27 -28.43
N THR A 16 6.70 0.82 -27.99
CA THR A 16 6.76 2.08 -28.75
C THR A 16 7.61 1.92 -30.01
N GLU A 17 8.73 1.21 -29.92
CA GLU A 17 9.55 0.87 -31.09
C GLU A 17 8.73 0.10 -32.14
N LYS A 18 8.03 -0.97 -31.73
CA LYS A 18 7.16 -1.75 -32.64
C LYS A 18 6.04 -0.91 -33.27
N ILE A 19 5.40 -0.04 -32.49
CA ILE A 19 4.34 0.83 -32.99
C ILE A 19 4.91 1.82 -34.00
N THR A 20 6.01 2.48 -33.67
CA THR A 20 6.62 3.49 -34.56
C THR A 20 7.14 2.86 -35.84
N ASP A 21 7.71 1.66 -35.79
CA ASP A 21 8.10 0.89 -36.98
C ASP A 21 6.90 0.52 -37.86
N THR A 22 5.83 0.02 -37.25
CA THR A 22 4.61 -0.39 -37.97
C THR A 22 3.97 0.82 -38.67
N LEU A 23 3.84 1.94 -37.95
CA LEU A 23 3.31 3.18 -38.49
C LEU A 23 4.21 3.75 -39.59
N SER A 24 5.52 3.70 -39.41
CA SER A 24 6.50 4.16 -40.41
C SER A 24 6.37 3.39 -41.72
N SER A 25 6.26 2.06 -41.66
CA SER A 25 6.05 1.20 -42.83
C SER A 25 4.72 1.49 -43.52
N TYR A 26 3.66 1.67 -42.74
CA TYR A 26 2.36 2.05 -43.26
C TYR A 26 2.38 3.42 -43.95
N PHE A 27 2.96 4.44 -43.32
CA PHE A 27 3.07 5.79 -43.87
C PHE A 27 3.91 5.82 -45.14
N SER A 28 5.07 5.16 -45.15
CA SER A 28 5.91 5.04 -46.34
C SER A 28 5.12 4.45 -47.51
N THR A 29 4.49 3.27 -47.30
CA THR A 29 3.69 2.59 -48.32
C THR A 29 2.54 3.47 -48.82
N LYS A 30 1.82 4.13 -47.90
CA LYS A 30 0.66 4.96 -48.22
C LYS A 30 1.05 6.22 -49.00
N LEU A 31 2.11 6.91 -48.58
CA LEU A 31 2.60 8.13 -49.23
C LEU A 31 3.20 7.83 -50.60
N THR A 32 3.99 6.76 -50.74
CA THR A 32 4.50 6.32 -52.05
C THR A 32 3.38 6.02 -53.03
N LYS A 33 2.29 5.39 -52.58
CA LYS A 33 1.13 5.09 -53.42
C LYS A 33 0.32 6.33 -53.78
N SER A 34 0.02 7.17 -52.78
CA SER A 34 -0.88 8.32 -52.93
C SER A 34 -0.21 9.48 -53.68
N CYS A 35 1.09 9.65 -53.52
CA CYS A 35 1.90 10.71 -54.11
C CYS A 35 2.80 10.21 -55.26
N SER A 36 2.44 9.09 -55.90
CA SER A 36 3.25 8.45 -56.95
C SER A 36 3.60 9.40 -58.12
N LYS A 37 2.70 10.31 -58.48
CA LYS A 37 2.95 11.33 -59.51
C LYS A 37 4.06 12.29 -59.10
N LEU A 38 4.09 12.72 -57.83
CA LEU A 38 5.12 13.62 -57.30
C LEU A 38 6.47 12.88 -57.20
N ARG A 39 6.44 11.63 -56.73
CA ARG A 39 7.63 10.77 -56.68
C ARG A 39 8.25 10.56 -58.06
N ASN A 40 7.46 10.43 -59.12
CA ASN A 40 7.99 10.25 -60.48
C ASN A 40 8.67 11.51 -61.05
N LEU A 41 8.38 12.69 -60.50
CA LEU A 41 9.04 13.94 -60.91
C LEU A 41 10.45 14.05 -60.32
N ASP A 42 10.61 13.69 -59.05
CA ASP A 42 11.90 13.60 -58.39
C ASP A 42 11.90 12.48 -57.32
N PRO A 43 12.30 11.25 -57.71
CA PRO A 43 12.29 10.11 -56.80
C PRO A 43 13.26 10.25 -55.64
N GLN A 44 14.43 10.87 -55.87
CA GLN A 44 15.48 10.99 -54.87
C GLN A 44 15.08 11.98 -53.78
N TRP A 45 14.54 13.14 -54.17
CA TRP A 45 14.02 14.11 -53.22
C TRP A 45 12.85 13.52 -52.41
N PHE A 46 11.88 12.89 -53.08
CA PHE A 46 10.69 12.35 -52.42
C PHE A 46 11.04 11.25 -51.41
N ASP A 47 11.85 10.27 -51.81
CA ASP A 47 12.27 9.18 -50.94
C ASP A 47 13.12 9.71 -49.77
N SER A 48 13.93 10.76 -49.98
CA SER A 48 14.70 11.43 -48.92
C SER A 48 13.80 12.16 -47.91
N VAL A 49 12.80 12.92 -48.37
CA VAL A 49 11.87 13.66 -47.51
C VAL A 49 11.06 12.69 -46.64
N ILE A 50 10.51 11.61 -47.22
CA ILE A 50 9.77 10.61 -46.45
C ILE A 50 10.66 9.93 -45.42
N ARG A 51 11.87 9.51 -45.81
CA ARG A 51 12.81 8.88 -44.89
C ARG A 51 13.14 9.81 -43.73
N ASN A 52 13.46 11.08 -44.00
CA ASN A 52 13.80 12.04 -42.96
C ASN A 52 12.62 12.28 -42.01
N GLY A 53 11.39 12.40 -42.53
CA GLY A 53 10.20 12.55 -41.70
C GLY A 53 9.89 11.32 -40.84
N ILE A 54 10.12 10.12 -41.37
CA ILE A 54 10.00 8.86 -40.62
C ILE A 54 11.03 8.79 -39.50
N GLU A 55 12.29 9.08 -39.79
CA GLU A 55 13.36 9.07 -38.79
C GLU A 55 13.13 10.10 -37.69
N GLU A 56 12.67 11.31 -38.05
CA GLU A 56 12.28 12.32 -37.09
C GLU A 56 11.11 11.87 -36.21
N PHE A 57 10.06 11.28 -36.82
CA PHE A 57 8.92 10.73 -36.09
C PHE A 57 9.33 9.65 -35.09
N LYS A 58 10.18 8.69 -35.50
CA LYS A 58 10.69 7.63 -34.62
C LYS A 58 11.50 8.21 -33.47
N ARG A 59 12.46 9.08 -33.79
CA ARG A 59 13.33 9.71 -32.79
C ARG A 59 12.53 10.51 -31.75
N GLU A 60 11.59 11.33 -32.21
CA GLU A 60 10.78 12.15 -31.31
C GLU A 60 9.85 11.28 -30.45
N SER A 61 9.18 10.30 -31.06
CA SER A 61 8.32 9.36 -30.31
C SER A 61 9.10 8.61 -29.22
N MET A 62 10.30 8.13 -29.55
CA MET A 62 11.18 7.46 -28.59
C MET A 62 11.69 8.41 -27.50
N SER A 63 12.02 9.66 -27.84
CA SER A 63 12.42 10.65 -26.84
C SER A 63 11.28 10.98 -25.86
N GLN A 64 10.06 11.17 -26.38
CA GLN A 64 8.89 11.49 -25.57
C GLN A 64 8.50 10.34 -24.63
N ILE A 65 8.56 9.08 -25.09
CA ILE A 65 8.25 7.96 -24.22
C ILE A 65 9.29 7.78 -23.11
N VAL A 66 10.58 8.02 -23.38
CA VAL A 66 11.63 7.96 -22.36
C VAL A 66 11.36 9.00 -21.26
N LYS A 67 11.09 10.25 -21.66
CA LYS A 67 10.72 11.32 -20.71
C LYS A 67 9.49 10.94 -19.89
N LEU A 68 8.45 10.43 -20.54
CA LEU A 68 7.22 10.03 -19.84
C LEU A 68 7.46 8.89 -18.84
N ILE A 69 8.29 7.91 -19.20
CA ILE A 69 8.66 6.79 -18.32
C ILE A 69 9.35 7.30 -17.06
N GLU A 70 10.25 8.27 -17.20
CA GLU A 70 10.97 8.91 -16.10
C GLU A 70 10.03 9.78 -15.25
N GLU A 71 9.29 10.71 -15.87
CA GLU A 71 8.36 11.63 -15.18
C GLU A 71 7.28 10.88 -14.39
N MET A 72 6.76 9.80 -14.95
CA MET A 72 5.71 9.00 -14.31
C MET A 72 6.27 7.99 -13.32
N GLU A 73 7.60 7.86 -13.20
CA GLU A 73 8.30 6.88 -12.39
C GLU A 73 7.75 5.46 -12.59
N VAL A 74 7.56 5.05 -13.86
CA VAL A 74 6.81 3.84 -14.22
C VAL A 74 7.34 2.60 -13.48
N SER A 75 8.65 2.45 -13.39
CA SER A 75 9.27 1.30 -12.72
C SER A 75 8.96 1.26 -11.22
N LYS A 76 8.89 2.42 -10.54
CA LYS A 76 8.50 2.48 -9.12
C LYS A 76 7.03 2.10 -8.93
N LYS A 77 6.14 2.62 -9.78
CA LYS A 77 4.71 2.29 -9.72
C LYS A 77 4.43 0.83 -10.05
N ALA A 78 5.15 0.26 -11.03
CA ALA A 78 5.07 -1.16 -11.35
C ALA A 78 5.51 -2.03 -10.16
N ALA A 79 6.59 -1.65 -9.46
CA ALA A 79 7.01 -2.36 -8.24
C ALA A 79 5.93 -2.35 -7.14
N ILE A 80 5.27 -1.22 -6.92
CA ILE A 80 4.17 -1.11 -5.94
C ILE A 80 3.03 -2.06 -6.32
N ILE A 81 2.66 -2.12 -7.61
CA ILE A 81 1.60 -3.01 -8.10
C ILE A 81 1.99 -4.48 -7.94
N ASP A 82 3.24 -4.85 -8.26
CA ASP A 82 3.74 -6.22 -8.12
C ASP A 82 3.73 -6.67 -6.64
N VAL A 83 4.14 -5.79 -5.73
CA VAL A 83 4.06 -6.05 -4.28
C VAL A 83 2.60 -6.19 -3.86
N ALA A 84 1.71 -5.27 -4.28
CA ALA A 84 0.29 -5.36 -3.94
C ALA A 84 -0.36 -6.66 -4.44
N ASN A 85 -0.07 -7.09 -5.67
CA ASN A 85 -0.61 -8.31 -6.26
C ASN A 85 -0.14 -9.59 -5.55
N THR A 86 1.05 -9.57 -4.95
CA THR A 86 1.61 -10.73 -4.23
C THR A 86 1.24 -10.77 -2.76
N THR A 87 1.04 -9.60 -2.14
CA THR A 87 0.77 -9.46 -0.70
C THR A 87 -0.71 -9.32 -0.35
N CYS A 88 -1.56 -8.93 -1.29
CA CYS A 88 -2.99 -8.76 -1.03
C CYS A 88 -3.67 -10.13 -0.82
N ALA A 89 -3.87 -10.50 0.45
CA ALA A 89 -4.48 -11.77 0.85
C ALA A 89 -6.01 -11.80 0.68
N VAL A 90 -6.64 -10.66 0.36
CA VAL A 90 -8.10 -10.52 0.33
C VAL A 90 -8.63 -10.52 -1.10
N LYS A 91 -9.72 -11.25 -1.34
CA LYS A 91 -10.41 -11.29 -2.65
C LYS A 91 -10.92 -9.92 -3.10
N ARG A 92 -11.15 -9.00 -2.16
CA ARG A 92 -11.65 -7.65 -2.44
C ARG A 92 -10.86 -6.64 -1.58
N PRO A 93 -9.78 -6.04 -2.11
CA PRO A 93 -9.08 -4.99 -1.39
C PRO A 93 -10.02 -3.81 -1.14
N TRP A 94 -9.83 -3.17 0.01
CA TRP A 94 -10.53 -1.92 0.33
C TRP A 94 -10.23 -0.87 -0.75
N ARG A 95 -11.22 -0.05 -1.06
CA ARG A 95 -11.09 1.08 -1.99
C ARG A 95 -11.76 2.29 -1.36
N PRO A 96 -11.26 3.51 -1.63
CA PRO A 96 -11.92 4.73 -1.20
C PRO A 96 -13.39 4.72 -1.62
N SER A 97 -14.26 4.93 -0.66
CA SER A 97 -15.71 5.02 -0.83
C SER A 97 -16.12 6.35 -1.48
N GLY A 98 -15.26 7.38 -1.33
CA GLY A 98 -15.58 8.76 -1.68
C GLY A 98 -16.23 9.54 -0.54
N ASP A 99 -16.51 8.88 0.59
CA ASP A 99 -16.84 9.53 1.85
C ASP A 99 -15.56 9.72 2.69
N PRO A 100 -15.12 10.98 2.91
CA PRO A 100 -13.92 11.24 3.70
C PRO A 100 -13.98 10.68 5.12
N GLU A 101 -15.15 10.61 5.74
CA GLU A 101 -15.28 10.10 7.10
C GLU A 101 -15.06 8.58 7.14
N GLU A 102 -15.75 7.83 6.26
CA GLU A 102 -15.56 6.38 6.14
C GLU A 102 -14.11 6.04 5.75
N ASP A 103 -13.53 6.80 4.82
CA ASP A 103 -12.18 6.55 4.33
C ASP A 103 -11.12 6.86 5.41
N THR A 104 -11.34 7.89 6.22
CA THR A 104 -10.46 8.21 7.36
C THR A 104 -10.60 7.16 8.46
N ASN A 105 -11.82 6.74 8.78
CA ASN A 105 -12.08 5.72 9.79
C ASN A 105 -11.44 4.37 9.41
N ALA A 106 -11.50 4.00 8.12
CA ALA A 106 -10.82 2.80 7.62
C ALA A 106 -9.29 2.89 7.78
N LEU A 107 -8.70 4.07 7.60
CA LEU A 107 -7.26 4.29 7.74
C LEU A 107 -6.77 4.19 9.19
N ILE A 108 -7.55 4.69 10.15
CA ILE A 108 -7.16 4.70 11.57
C ILE A 108 -7.57 3.43 12.33
N TYR A 109 -8.43 2.59 11.74
CA TYR A 109 -9.03 1.44 12.40
C TYR A 109 -8.02 0.51 13.08
N ASP A 110 -6.91 0.18 12.40
CA ASP A 110 -5.90 -0.73 12.95
C ASP A 110 -5.22 -0.14 14.20
N ILE A 111 -4.95 1.17 14.20
CA ILE A 111 -4.36 1.89 15.34
C ILE A 111 -5.35 1.91 16.51
N GLU A 112 -6.62 2.24 16.25
CA GLU A 112 -7.65 2.27 17.28
C GLU A 112 -7.90 0.87 17.89
N LYS A 113 -7.84 -0.16 17.05
CA LYS A 113 -7.97 -1.55 17.48
C LYS A 113 -6.81 -1.96 18.39
N GLU A 114 -5.56 -1.68 18.00
CA GLU A 114 -4.39 -1.95 18.84
C GLU A 114 -4.46 -1.21 20.18
N HIS A 115 -4.87 0.06 20.16
CA HIS A 115 -5.04 0.83 21.39
C HIS A 115 -6.13 0.25 22.29
N ARG A 116 -7.27 -0.16 21.72
CA ARG A 116 -8.34 -0.83 22.47
C ARG A 116 -7.86 -2.14 23.09
N ASP A 117 -7.14 -2.96 22.34
CA ASP A 117 -6.61 -4.24 22.82
C ASP A 117 -5.63 -4.03 23.98
N LEU A 118 -4.80 -2.97 23.92
CA LEU A 118 -3.93 -2.57 25.01
C LEU A 118 -4.72 -2.20 26.28
N LEU A 119 -5.73 -1.32 26.15
CA LEU A 119 -6.57 -0.91 27.28
C LEU A 119 -7.31 -2.09 27.92
N VAL A 120 -7.80 -3.03 27.11
CA VAL A 120 -8.45 -4.26 27.61
C VAL A 120 -7.46 -5.13 28.38
N SER A 121 -6.22 -5.24 27.88
CA SER A 121 -5.15 -5.98 28.56
C SER A 121 -4.76 -5.34 29.90
N GLU A 122 -4.56 -4.03 29.93
CA GLU A 122 -4.19 -3.29 31.14
C GLU A 122 -5.29 -3.30 32.20
N SER A 123 -6.53 -3.02 31.80
CA SER A 123 -7.68 -3.09 32.70
C SER A 123 -7.83 -4.48 33.31
N SER A 124 -7.68 -5.53 32.50
CA SER A 124 -7.71 -6.92 32.98
C SER A 124 -6.61 -7.22 33.99
N LYS A 125 -5.40 -6.69 33.81
CA LYS A 125 -4.30 -6.82 34.78
C LYS A 125 -4.63 -6.11 36.09
N LEU A 126 -5.12 -4.87 36.02
CA LEU A 126 -5.49 -4.09 37.20
C LEU A 126 -6.62 -4.78 37.98
N TYR A 127 -7.64 -5.30 37.30
CA TYR A 127 -8.70 -6.07 37.94
C TYR A 127 -8.19 -7.29 38.71
N ARG A 128 -7.21 -8.02 38.16
CA ARG A 128 -6.60 -9.17 38.85
C ARG A 128 -5.85 -8.74 40.12
N ILE A 129 -5.09 -7.65 40.04
CA ILE A 129 -4.36 -7.10 41.20
C ILE A 129 -5.34 -6.64 42.27
N LEU A 130 -6.37 -5.88 41.88
CA LEU A 130 -7.39 -5.38 42.79
C LEU A 130 -8.12 -6.52 43.51
N ARG A 131 -8.48 -7.58 42.77
CA ARG A 131 -9.11 -8.77 43.35
C ARG A 131 -8.20 -9.44 44.37
N SER A 132 -6.93 -9.64 44.05
CA SER A 132 -5.93 -10.19 44.97
C SER A 132 -5.84 -9.35 46.26
N LYS A 133 -5.79 -8.02 46.12
CA LYS A 133 -5.74 -7.10 47.27
C LYS A 133 -7.02 -7.09 48.10
N ALA A 134 -8.18 -7.22 47.46
CA ALA A 134 -9.45 -7.35 48.16
C ALA A 134 -9.51 -8.66 48.97
N ASP A 135 -9.00 -9.76 48.41
CA ASP A 135 -8.91 -11.04 49.10
C ASP A 135 -7.93 -10.98 50.29
N GLU A 136 -6.76 -10.36 50.12
CA GLU A 136 -5.80 -10.09 51.21
C GLU A 136 -6.48 -9.29 52.35
N LEU A 137 -7.16 -8.19 52.02
CA LEU A 137 -7.85 -7.35 53.00
C LEU A 137 -8.93 -8.14 53.76
N LYS A 138 -9.71 -8.96 53.06
CA LYS A 138 -10.74 -9.81 53.67
C LYS A 138 -10.16 -10.84 54.64
N THR A 139 -8.99 -11.39 54.33
CA THR A 139 -8.29 -12.31 55.25
C THR A 139 -7.73 -11.58 56.48
N ALA A 140 -7.17 -10.39 56.31
CA ALA A 140 -6.67 -9.57 57.41
C ALA A 140 -7.82 -9.18 58.36
N HIS A 141 -8.94 -8.68 57.82
CA HIS A 141 -10.13 -8.32 58.61
C HIS A 141 -10.61 -9.47 59.49
N ARG A 142 -10.78 -10.67 58.91
CA ARG A 142 -11.19 -11.86 59.67
C ARG A 142 -10.21 -12.25 60.76
N THR A 143 -8.93 -11.98 60.56
CA THR A 143 -7.87 -12.29 61.53
C THR A 143 -7.92 -11.30 62.69
N GLU A 144 -8.13 -10.01 62.41
CA GLU A 144 -8.35 -9.01 63.45
C GLU A 144 -9.64 -9.25 64.23
N GLU A 145 -10.76 -9.56 63.56
CA GLU A 145 -12.03 -9.89 64.24
C GLU A 145 -11.86 -11.03 65.25
N ARG A 146 -11.20 -12.14 64.85
CA ARG A 146 -10.92 -13.25 65.75
C ARG A 146 -9.99 -12.86 66.90
N SER A 147 -9.02 -11.97 66.64
CA SER A 147 -8.10 -11.49 67.66
C SER A 147 -8.84 -10.63 68.69
N LEU A 148 -9.75 -9.77 68.23
CA LEU A 148 -10.64 -8.99 69.08
C LEU A 148 -11.53 -9.91 69.94
N GLU A 149 -12.21 -10.88 69.32
CA GLU A 149 -13.04 -11.87 70.03
C GLU A 149 -12.27 -12.60 71.14
N SER A 150 -11.01 -12.96 70.86
CA SER A 150 -10.12 -13.60 71.84
C SER A 150 -9.77 -12.66 73.00
N ILE A 151 -9.44 -11.40 72.72
CA ILE A 151 -9.14 -10.39 73.75
C ILE A 151 -10.38 -10.13 74.61
N GLU A 152 -11.56 -9.98 73.99
CA GLU A 152 -12.82 -9.79 74.71
C GLU A 152 -13.16 -11.00 75.61
N ALA A 153 -12.90 -12.22 75.14
CA ALA A 153 -13.08 -13.42 75.94
C ALA A 153 -12.12 -13.45 77.14
N LEU A 154 -10.85 -13.10 76.94
CA LEU A 154 -9.87 -13.00 78.01
C LEU A 154 -10.24 -11.90 79.03
N ALA A 155 -10.67 -10.73 78.57
CA ALA A 155 -11.14 -9.65 79.45
C ALA A 155 -12.31 -10.12 80.34
N LYS A 156 -13.30 -10.81 79.75
CA LYS A 156 -14.43 -11.40 80.51
C LYS A 156 -14.00 -12.44 81.54
N THR A 157 -12.90 -13.17 81.30
CA THR A 157 -12.36 -14.10 82.31
C THR A 157 -11.63 -13.37 83.42
N LEU A 158 -10.94 -12.26 83.12
CA LEU A 158 -10.26 -11.43 84.10
C LEU A 158 -11.24 -10.73 85.04
N ASP A 159 -12.36 -10.21 84.51
CA ASP A 159 -13.43 -9.57 85.30
C ASP A 159 -14.18 -10.53 86.24
N ARG A 160 -13.98 -11.85 86.08
CA ARG A 160 -14.59 -12.90 86.91
C ARG A 160 -13.68 -13.40 88.03
N VAL A 161 -12.43 -12.93 88.10
CA VAL A 161 -11.44 -13.20 89.15
C VAL A 161 -11.43 -12.05 90.13
#